data_AF-A0A5F2BNR2-F1
#
_entry.id   AF-A0A5F2BNR2-F1
#
_cell.length_a   1.000
_cell.length_b   1.000
_cell.length_c   1.000
_cell.angle_alpha   90.00
_cell.angle_beta   90.00
_cell.angle_gamma   90.00
#
_symmetry.space_group_name_H-M   'P 1'
#
loop_
_entity.id
_entity.type
_entity.pdbx_description
1 polymer ?
#
loop_
_entity_poly.entity_id
_entity_poly.type
_entity_poly.pdbx_seq_one_letter_code
_entity_poly.pdbx_strand_id
1 'polypeptide(L)'
;MQRNTFGFPIQFFVLSLYFFFFTFCGKSYPIEKVVETKLDRREGTPELFQLNGAAYSASAFRDELVFERSHFELKQEFPPPEELEKYLNRYIEDTVILKDAVTELDLNSPEAAAYLWPYLRKGIIAYYLDKKSGVFEINNNFPDIEIRDKDIEEFYQKNKGKLPEGLSEKDAKRKLENTARYLKWKKIYEIRNDKKKEVVGALKKNNSVQIKYNAINKVIQD
;
A
#
# COMPACT_ATOMS: atom_id res chain seq x y z
N MET A 1 -43.91 2.23 70.88
CA MET A 1 -44.60 2.29 69.57
C MET A 1 -44.11 3.56 68.87
N GLN A 2 -43.25 3.45 67.85
CA GLN A 2 -43.12 4.41 66.74
C GLN A 2 -42.08 3.87 65.75
N ARG A 3 -42.57 3.55 64.55
CA ARG A 3 -41.80 3.33 63.31
C ARG A 3 -41.44 4.69 62.72
N ASN A 4 -40.29 4.80 62.04
CA ASN A 4 -40.06 5.62 60.83
C ASN A 4 -38.61 5.35 60.35
N THR A 5 -38.44 4.48 59.36
CA THR A 5 -38.26 4.75 57.91
C THR A 5 -36.86 5.26 57.54
N PHE A 6 -36.05 4.31 57.07
CA PHE A 6 -34.81 4.51 56.32
C PHE A 6 -35.11 5.18 54.98
N GLY A 7 -34.61 6.40 54.76
CA GLY A 7 -34.50 7.03 53.45
C GLY A 7 -33.06 6.98 52.97
N PHE A 8 -32.74 6.05 52.07
CA PHE A 8 -31.45 5.98 51.38
C PHE A 8 -31.34 7.11 50.33
N PRO A 9 -30.14 7.68 50.08
CA PRO A 9 -29.96 8.82 49.20
C PRO A 9 -29.85 8.36 47.73
N ILE A 10 -30.97 8.32 47.02
CA ILE A 10 -31.02 7.95 45.59
C ILE A 10 -30.47 9.07 44.69
N GLN A 11 -30.31 10.30 45.19
CA GLN A 11 -29.89 11.44 44.38
C GLN A 11 -28.37 11.51 44.08
N PHE A 12 -27.50 10.88 44.87
CA PHE A 12 -26.05 10.92 44.62
C PHE A 12 -25.57 9.94 43.55
N PHE A 13 -26.38 8.92 43.22
CA PHE A 13 -26.00 7.88 42.25
C PHE A 13 -26.24 8.28 40.79
N VAL A 14 -27.09 9.28 40.55
CA VAL A 14 -27.43 9.73 39.18
C VAL A 14 -26.38 10.73 38.65
N LEU A 15 -25.72 11.49 39.53
CA LEU A 15 -24.71 12.47 39.12
C LEU A 15 -23.35 11.83 38.76
N SER A 16 -23.01 10.68 39.36
CA SER A 16 -21.76 9.97 39.05
C SER A 16 -21.81 9.21 37.71
N LEU A 17 -23.01 8.88 37.22
CA LEU A 17 -23.20 8.21 35.93
C LEU A 17 -23.13 9.17 34.73
N TYR A 18 -23.39 10.47 34.93
CA TYR A 18 -23.25 11.49 33.87
C TYR A 18 -21.79 11.89 33.62
N PHE A 19 -20.90 11.72 34.59
CA PHE A 19 -19.47 12.05 34.44
C PHE A 19 -18.65 10.96 33.74
N PHE A 20 -19.21 9.75 33.59
CA PHE A 20 -18.54 8.63 32.93
C PHE A 20 -18.75 8.57 31.40
N PHE A 21 -19.61 9.43 30.84
CA PHE A 21 -19.91 9.43 29.39
C PHE A 21 -19.02 10.34 28.54
N PHE A 22 -18.09 11.11 29.13
CA PHE A 22 -17.17 11.98 28.38
C PHE A 22 -15.74 11.46 28.26
N THR A 23 -15.45 10.24 28.72
CA THR A 23 -14.17 9.57 28.43
C THR A 23 -14.30 8.57 27.29
N PHE A 24 -15.00 8.92 26.21
CA PHE A 24 -14.64 8.37 24.90
C PHE A 24 -13.38 9.11 24.43
N CYS A 25 -12.26 8.80 25.11
CA CYS A 25 -10.92 9.09 24.61
C CYS A 25 -10.70 8.15 23.42
N GLY A 26 -11.25 8.53 22.26
CA GLY A 26 -10.90 7.90 21.00
C GLY A 26 -9.39 8.02 20.88
N LYS A 27 -8.68 6.89 20.84
CA LYS A 27 -7.26 6.89 20.51
C LYS A 27 -7.14 7.49 19.11
N SER A 28 -6.82 8.77 19.02
CA SER A 28 -6.43 9.38 17.75
C SER A 28 -5.20 8.61 17.28
N TYR A 29 -5.30 8.00 16.10
CA TYR A 29 -4.09 7.55 15.42
C TYR A 29 -3.38 8.82 14.97
N PRO A 30 -2.15 9.10 15.43
CA PRO A 30 -1.45 10.30 15.01
C PRO A 30 -1.00 10.10 13.56
N ILE A 31 -1.86 10.45 12.60
CA ILE A 31 -1.57 10.38 11.16
C ILE A 31 -0.34 11.24 10.87
N GLU A 32 -0.28 12.40 11.52
CA GLU A 32 0.87 13.29 11.56
C GLU A 32 2.17 12.52 11.85
N LYS A 33 2.22 11.76 12.95
CA LYS A 33 3.38 10.94 13.31
C LYS A 33 3.74 9.89 12.26
N VAL A 34 2.75 9.35 11.55
CA VAL A 34 2.99 8.41 10.44
C VAL A 34 3.68 9.14 9.29
N VAL A 35 3.26 10.36 8.95
CA VAL A 35 3.87 11.18 7.91
C VAL A 35 5.27 11.62 8.31
N GLU A 36 5.46 12.13 9.52
CA GLU A 36 6.77 12.49 10.09
C GLU A 36 7.75 11.32 10.03
N THR A 37 7.35 10.15 10.55
CA THR A 37 8.18 8.94 10.52
C THR A 37 8.55 8.53 9.09
N LYS A 38 7.66 8.80 8.12
CA LYS A 38 7.91 8.51 6.72
C LYS A 38 8.89 9.51 6.10
N LEU A 39 8.77 10.81 6.43
CA LEU A 39 9.69 11.85 6.00
C LEU A 39 11.10 11.62 6.57
N ASP A 40 11.20 11.29 7.86
CA ASP A 40 12.49 11.01 8.52
C ASP A 40 13.25 9.85 7.86
N ARG A 41 12.51 8.82 7.41
CA ARG A 41 13.10 7.67 6.70
C ARG A 41 13.66 8.01 5.33
N ARG A 42 13.30 9.17 4.77
CA ARG A 42 13.85 9.64 3.50
C ARG A 42 15.21 10.31 3.68
N GLU A 43 15.58 10.68 4.90
CA GLU A 43 16.86 11.33 5.19
C GLU A 43 18.02 10.32 5.26
N GLY A 44 19.24 10.75 4.91
CA GLY A 44 20.45 9.95 5.05
C GLY A 44 21.44 10.04 3.89
N THR A 45 22.31 9.03 3.79
CA THR A 45 23.42 8.98 2.83
C THR A 45 23.38 7.73 1.93
N PRO A 46 23.90 7.78 0.69
CA PRO A 46 24.49 8.95 0.04
C PRO A 46 23.42 9.99 -0.30
N GLU A 47 23.76 11.27 -0.15
CA GLU A 47 22.84 12.37 -0.39
C GLU A 47 22.43 12.44 -1.87
N LEU A 48 21.12 12.61 -2.10
CA LEU A 48 20.52 12.81 -3.41
C LEU A 48 20.14 14.28 -3.64
N PHE A 49 19.56 14.92 -2.62
CA PHE A 49 19.21 16.34 -2.62
C PHE A 49 19.10 16.87 -1.18
N GLN A 50 19.02 18.20 -1.03
CA GLN A 50 18.79 18.86 0.25
C GLN A 50 17.50 19.67 0.24
N LEU A 51 16.82 19.73 1.39
CA LEU A 51 15.65 20.57 1.59
C LEU A 51 15.67 21.13 3.02
N ASN A 52 15.71 22.46 3.16
CA ASN A 52 15.77 23.17 4.44
C ASN A 52 16.89 22.67 5.39
N GLY A 53 18.06 22.34 4.83
CA GLY A 53 19.22 21.86 5.59
C GLY A 53 19.20 20.36 5.94
N ALA A 54 18.12 19.63 5.63
CA ALA A 54 18.07 18.17 5.74
C ALA A 54 18.54 17.51 4.44
N ALA A 55 19.38 16.47 4.57
CA ALA A 55 19.93 15.69 3.45
C ALA A 55 19.09 14.44 3.19
N TYR A 56 18.54 14.33 1.98
CA TYR A 56 17.67 13.22 1.58
C TYR A 56 18.46 12.14 0.82
N SER A 57 18.22 10.87 1.14
CA SER A 57 19.03 9.74 0.73
C SER A 57 18.67 9.17 -0.64
N ALA A 58 19.68 8.92 -1.46
CA ALA A 58 19.53 8.19 -2.71
C ALA A 58 19.11 6.73 -2.51
N SER A 59 19.49 6.11 -1.39
CA SER A 59 19.06 4.73 -1.09
C SER A 59 17.57 4.68 -0.78
N ALA A 60 17.06 5.62 0.02
CA ALA A 60 15.65 5.71 0.35
C ALA A 60 14.78 5.95 -0.89
N PHE A 61 15.21 6.87 -1.76
CA PHE A 61 14.55 7.09 -3.05
C PHE A 61 14.53 5.81 -3.91
N ARG A 62 15.67 5.11 -4.01
CA ARG A 62 15.76 3.87 -4.80
C ARG A 62 14.83 2.79 -4.28
N ASP A 63 14.78 2.59 -2.97
CA ASP A 63 13.96 1.55 -2.36
C ASP A 63 12.46 1.84 -2.55
N GLU A 64 12.05 3.10 -2.37
CA GLU A 64 10.69 3.55 -2.62
C GLU A 64 10.31 3.40 -4.10
N LEU A 65 11.17 3.85 -5.02
CA LEU A 65 10.97 3.72 -6.45
C LEU A 65 10.81 2.27 -6.89
N VAL A 66 11.70 1.38 -6.43
CA VAL A 66 11.62 -0.05 -6.77
C VAL A 66 10.31 -0.63 -6.25
N PHE A 67 9.93 -0.31 -5.01
CA PHE A 67 8.71 -0.80 -4.41
C PHE A 67 7.47 -0.31 -5.17
N GLU A 68 7.38 0.99 -5.47
CA GLU A 68 6.23 1.56 -6.18
C GLU A 68 6.08 0.98 -7.57
N ARG A 69 7.18 0.87 -8.31
CA ARG A 69 7.15 0.30 -9.66
C ARG A 69 6.70 -1.15 -9.64
N SER A 70 7.26 -1.97 -8.75
CA SER A 70 6.96 -3.40 -8.73
C SER A 70 5.57 -3.71 -8.18
N HIS A 71 5.06 -2.92 -7.23
CA HIS A 71 3.80 -3.22 -6.51
C HIS A 71 2.60 -2.38 -6.93
N PHE A 72 2.79 -1.14 -7.35
CA PHE A 72 1.69 -0.24 -7.74
C PHE A 72 1.60 -0.06 -9.26
N GLU A 73 2.73 0.15 -9.93
CA GLU A 73 2.72 0.32 -11.40
C GLU A 73 2.83 -1.00 -12.17
N LEU A 74 3.17 -2.09 -11.48
CA LEU A 74 3.41 -3.42 -12.05
C LEU A 74 4.52 -3.43 -13.13
N LYS A 75 5.47 -2.49 -13.03
CA LYS A 75 6.67 -2.42 -13.86
C LYS A 75 7.85 -3.07 -13.12
N GLN A 76 8.47 -4.06 -13.75
CA GLN A 76 9.54 -4.84 -13.13
C GLN A 76 10.94 -4.35 -13.51
N GLU A 77 11.07 -3.57 -14.58
CA GLU A 77 12.35 -3.02 -15.03
C GLU A 77 12.63 -1.66 -14.39
N PHE A 78 13.91 -1.41 -14.11
CA PHE A 78 14.37 -0.11 -13.63
C PHE A 78 14.21 0.95 -14.73
N PRO A 79 13.73 2.16 -14.41
CA PRO A 79 13.48 3.17 -15.42
C PRO A 79 14.76 3.63 -16.12
N PRO A 80 14.69 3.98 -17.42
CA PRO A 80 15.78 4.68 -18.09
C PRO A 80 15.98 6.09 -17.49
N PRO A 81 17.12 6.75 -17.75
CA PRO A 81 17.46 8.04 -17.14
C PRO A 81 16.38 9.12 -17.27
N GLU A 82 15.76 9.25 -18.44
CA GLU A 82 14.70 10.24 -18.69
C GLU A 82 13.41 10.00 -17.87
N GLU A 83 13.08 8.73 -17.59
CA GLU A 83 11.93 8.38 -16.75
C GLU A 83 12.31 8.52 -15.27
N LEU A 84 13.56 8.21 -14.90
CA LEU A 84 14.08 8.33 -13.54
C LEU A 84 14.04 9.77 -13.03
N GLU A 85 14.36 10.75 -13.87
CA GLU A 85 14.28 12.18 -13.53
C GLU A 85 12.85 12.59 -13.14
N LYS A 86 11.83 12.07 -13.83
CA LYS A 86 10.42 12.33 -13.50
C LYS A 86 10.03 11.76 -12.13
N TYR A 87 10.53 10.58 -11.78
CA TYR A 87 10.32 10.02 -10.44
C TYR A 87 11.01 10.84 -9.37
N LEU A 88 12.24 11.30 -9.62
CA LEU A 88 12.96 12.14 -8.68
C LEU A 88 12.23 13.46 -8.43
N ASN A 89 11.78 14.14 -9.48
CA ASN A 89 11.05 15.39 -9.35
C ASN A 89 9.76 15.20 -8.54
N ARG A 90 8.98 14.14 -8.83
CA ARG A 90 7.79 13.82 -8.05
C ARG A 90 8.14 13.52 -6.59
N TYR A 91 9.20 12.76 -6.33
CA TYR A 91 9.63 12.42 -4.98
C TYR A 91 10.01 13.67 -4.16
N ILE A 92 10.69 14.63 -4.80
CA ILE A 92 11.03 15.92 -4.19
C ILE A 92 9.76 16.73 -3.93
N GLU A 93 8.87 16.87 -4.93
CA GLU A 93 7.60 17.59 -4.80
C GLU A 93 6.74 17.02 -3.66
N ASP A 94 6.56 15.69 -3.61
CA ASP A 94 5.82 15.02 -2.55
C ASP A 94 6.47 15.26 -1.18
N THR A 95 7.81 15.27 -1.10
CA THR A 95 8.53 15.56 0.15
C THR A 95 8.25 16.98 0.64
N VAL A 96 8.29 17.97 -0.25
CA VAL A 96 8.00 19.37 0.10
C VAL A 96 6.56 19.50 0.57
N ILE A 97 5.60 19.00 -0.20
CA ILE A 97 4.16 19.09 0.11
C ILE A 97 3.86 18.41 1.46
N LEU A 98 4.44 17.24 1.72
CA LEU A 98 4.21 16.53 2.98
C LEU A 98 4.79 17.27 4.19
N LYS A 99 5.94 17.96 4.06
CA LYS A 99 6.50 18.78 5.15
C LYS A 99 5.61 19.98 5.48
N ASP A 100 5.13 20.67 4.45
CA ASP A 100 4.23 21.81 4.62
C ASP A 100 2.89 21.35 5.21
N ALA A 101 2.32 20.25 4.70
CA ALA A 101 1.05 19.70 5.19
C ALA A 101 1.09 19.29 6.67
N VAL A 102 2.19 18.71 7.15
CA VAL A 102 2.36 18.38 8.58
C VAL A 102 2.38 19.63 9.46
N THR A 103 2.87 20.75 8.92
CA THR A 103 2.97 22.01 9.67
C THR A 103 1.67 22.80 9.67
N GLU A 104 0.94 22.79 8.55
CA GLU A 104 -0.22 23.66 8.32
C GLU A 104 -1.57 23.00 8.65
N LEU A 105 -1.67 21.66 8.63
CA LEU A 105 -2.93 20.95 8.76
C LEU A 105 -3.03 20.15 10.06
N ASP A 106 -4.20 20.18 10.70
CA ASP A 106 -4.55 19.21 11.74
C ASP A 106 -4.96 17.88 11.10
N LEU A 107 -3.96 17.04 10.82
CA LEU A 107 -4.13 15.69 10.26
C LEU A 107 -4.83 14.72 11.23
N ASN A 108 -4.98 15.11 12.50
CA ASN A 108 -5.62 14.29 13.53
C ASN A 108 -7.10 14.67 13.75
N SER A 109 -7.58 15.69 13.03
CA SER A 109 -8.97 16.14 13.08
C SER A 109 -9.96 15.07 12.61
N PRO A 110 -11.21 15.08 13.10
CA PRO A 110 -12.27 14.20 12.61
C PRO A 110 -12.53 14.35 11.10
N GLU A 111 -12.37 15.56 10.57
CA GLU A 111 -12.52 15.85 9.14
C GLU A 111 -11.43 15.15 8.31
N ALA A 112 -10.16 15.31 8.69
CA ALA A 112 -9.05 14.64 8.03
C ALA A 112 -9.20 13.12 8.11
N ALA A 113 -9.60 12.58 9.27
CA ALA A 113 -9.86 11.15 9.43
C ALA A 113 -10.97 10.65 8.49
N ALA A 114 -12.08 11.39 8.36
CA ALA A 114 -13.17 11.05 7.46
C ALA A 114 -12.74 11.09 5.98
N TYR A 115 -11.94 12.09 5.61
CA TYR A 115 -11.40 12.25 4.25
C TYR A 115 -10.43 11.12 3.87
N LEU A 116 -9.52 10.73 4.78
CA LEU A 116 -8.48 9.74 4.53
C LEU A 116 -8.98 8.29 4.65
N TRP A 117 -10.04 8.05 5.42
CA TRP A 117 -10.54 6.70 5.70
C TRP A 117 -10.80 5.83 4.46
N PRO A 118 -11.43 6.32 3.37
CA PRO A 118 -11.65 5.51 2.17
C PRO A 118 -10.34 4.98 1.56
N TYR A 119 -9.26 5.75 1.63
CA TYR A 119 -7.95 5.40 1.10
C TYR A 119 -7.24 4.41 2.03
N LEU A 120 -7.20 4.71 3.33
CA LEU A 120 -6.61 3.82 4.34
C LEU A 120 -7.29 2.44 4.35
N ARG A 121 -8.63 2.42 4.34
CA ARG A 121 -9.42 1.18 4.28
C ARG A 121 -9.08 0.37 3.03
N LYS A 122 -9.04 1.00 1.85
CA LYS A 122 -8.69 0.32 0.59
C LYS A 122 -7.27 -0.22 0.63
N GLY A 123 -6.31 0.58 1.11
CA GLY A 123 -4.90 0.20 1.23
C GLY A 123 -4.69 -0.99 2.16
N ILE A 124 -5.29 -0.99 3.36
CA ILE A 124 -5.19 -2.09 4.33
C ILE A 124 -5.77 -3.38 3.75
N ILE A 125 -6.94 -3.30 3.11
CA ILE A 125 -7.59 -4.47 2.49
C ILE A 125 -6.73 -5.01 1.35
N ALA A 126 -6.25 -4.14 0.46
CA ALA A 126 -5.39 -4.53 -0.66
C ALA A 126 -4.11 -5.21 -0.15
N TYR A 127 -3.39 -4.57 0.77
CA TYR A 127 -2.19 -5.13 1.40
C TYR A 127 -2.44 -6.52 2.00
N TYR A 128 -3.53 -6.68 2.76
CA TYR A 128 -3.89 -7.97 3.34
C TYR A 128 -4.13 -9.04 2.26
N LEU A 129 -4.90 -8.73 1.23
CA LEU A 129 -5.22 -9.67 0.16
C LEU A 129 -4.00 -10.01 -0.70
N ASP A 130 -3.16 -9.03 -1.03
CA ASP A 130 -1.90 -9.23 -1.73
C ASP A 130 -0.97 -10.14 -0.94
N LYS A 131 -0.83 -9.89 0.36
CA LYS A 131 0.01 -10.71 1.25
C LYS A 131 -0.52 -12.15 1.39
N LYS A 132 -1.83 -12.34 1.47
CA LYS A 132 -2.45 -13.67 1.59
C LYS A 132 -2.47 -14.45 0.29
N SER A 133 -2.62 -13.78 -0.85
CA SER A 133 -2.60 -14.42 -2.16
C SER A 133 -1.19 -14.78 -2.62
N GLY A 134 -0.19 -14.05 -2.13
CA GLY A 134 1.21 -14.25 -2.45
C GLY A 134 1.74 -13.25 -3.49
N VAL A 135 1.05 -12.13 -3.72
CA VAL A 135 1.40 -11.15 -4.77
C VAL A 135 2.75 -10.49 -4.51
N PHE A 136 2.99 -10.09 -3.26
CA PHE A 136 4.26 -9.48 -2.85
C PHE A 136 5.46 -10.38 -3.13
N GLU A 137 5.34 -11.66 -2.81
CA GLU A 137 6.42 -12.64 -2.97
C GLU A 137 6.83 -12.78 -4.45
N ILE A 138 5.89 -12.69 -5.39
CA ILE A 138 6.21 -12.86 -6.82
C ILE A 138 6.87 -11.59 -7.38
N ASN A 139 6.42 -10.41 -6.95
CA ASN A 139 6.99 -9.14 -7.38
C ASN A 139 8.43 -8.99 -6.86
N ASN A 140 8.66 -9.35 -5.60
CA ASN A 140 10.01 -9.32 -5.01
C ASN A 140 10.97 -10.32 -5.65
N ASN A 141 10.46 -11.49 -6.06
CA ASN A 141 11.27 -12.56 -6.66
C ASN A 141 11.25 -12.53 -8.19
N PHE A 142 10.84 -11.42 -8.82
CA PHE A 142 10.83 -11.29 -10.29
C PHE A 142 12.19 -11.65 -10.91
N PRO A 143 13.35 -11.14 -10.41
CA PRO A 143 14.67 -11.49 -10.96
C PRO A 143 14.98 -12.99 -10.91
N ASP A 144 14.44 -13.70 -9.90
CA ASP A 144 14.69 -15.11 -9.64
C ASP A 144 13.79 -16.04 -10.45
N ILE A 145 12.88 -15.50 -11.27
CA ILE A 145 12.06 -16.30 -12.18
C ILE A 145 12.98 -16.92 -13.24
N GLU A 146 13.23 -18.21 -13.07
CA GLU A 146 14.08 -19.00 -13.96
C GLU A 146 13.54 -19.05 -15.39
N ILE A 147 14.42 -18.76 -16.34
CA ILE A 147 14.23 -18.89 -17.78
C ILE A 147 15.33 -19.81 -18.30
N ARG A 148 14.97 -20.83 -19.08
CA ARG A 148 15.95 -21.80 -19.57
C ARG A 148 16.75 -21.17 -20.70
N ASP A 149 18.06 -21.04 -20.53
CA ASP A 149 18.98 -20.48 -21.54
C ASP A 149 18.85 -21.16 -22.90
N LYS A 150 18.63 -22.48 -22.89
CA LYS A 150 18.42 -23.26 -24.11
C LYS A 150 17.22 -22.78 -24.93
N ASP A 151 16.12 -22.42 -24.27
CA ASP A 151 14.91 -21.92 -24.96
C ASP A 151 15.18 -20.55 -25.61
N ILE A 152 15.96 -19.70 -24.94
CA ILE A 152 16.35 -18.39 -25.46
C ILE A 152 17.29 -18.54 -26.67
N GLU A 153 18.25 -19.45 -26.59
CA GLU A 153 19.17 -19.75 -27.69
C GLU A 153 18.44 -20.27 -28.93
N GLU A 154 17.59 -21.29 -28.75
CA GLU A 154 16.82 -21.88 -29.85
C GLU A 154 15.87 -20.84 -30.49
N PHE A 155 15.22 -20.01 -29.68
CA PHE A 155 14.36 -18.95 -30.18
C PHE A 155 15.14 -17.89 -30.95
N TYR A 156 16.30 -17.46 -30.44
CA TYR A 156 17.16 -16.49 -31.12
C TYR A 156 17.63 -17.03 -32.47
N GLN A 157 18.19 -18.24 -32.53
CA GLN A 157 18.69 -18.81 -33.80
C GLN A 157 17.60 -18.96 -34.86
N LYS A 158 16.38 -19.34 -34.44
CA LYS A 158 15.22 -19.48 -35.34
C LYS A 158 14.69 -18.15 -35.85
N ASN A 159 14.85 -17.05 -35.11
CA ASN A 159 14.22 -15.77 -35.40
C ASN A 159 15.19 -14.61 -35.65
N LYS A 160 16.51 -14.85 -35.68
CA LYS A 160 17.52 -13.79 -35.82
C LYS A 160 17.31 -12.89 -37.04
N GLY A 161 16.78 -13.42 -38.15
CA GLY A 161 16.44 -12.63 -39.35
C GLY A 161 15.18 -11.76 -39.23
N LYS A 162 14.47 -11.80 -38.09
CA LYS A 162 13.29 -10.98 -37.79
C LYS A 162 13.54 -9.97 -36.68
N LEU A 163 14.74 -9.97 -36.10
CA LEU A 163 15.10 -9.04 -35.03
C LEU A 163 15.45 -7.67 -35.63
N PRO A 164 15.23 -6.57 -34.89
CA PRO A 164 15.60 -5.23 -35.34
C PRO A 164 17.08 -5.17 -35.74
N GLU A 165 17.35 -4.53 -36.87
CA GLU A 165 18.72 -4.29 -37.34
C GLU A 165 19.50 -3.43 -36.33
N GLY A 166 20.78 -3.73 -36.15
CA GLY A 166 21.66 -3.00 -35.22
C GLY A 166 21.64 -3.49 -33.76
N LEU A 167 20.86 -4.51 -33.42
CA LEU A 167 20.90 -5.11 -32.08
C LEU A 167 22.04 -6.13 -31.96
N SER A 168 22.86 -6.03 -30.91
CA SER A 168 23.87 -7.05 -30.62
C SER A 168 23.19 -8.37 -30.21
N GLU A 169 23.82 -9.51 -30.50
CA GLU A 169 23.33 -10.82 -30.09
C GLU A 169 23.08 -10.91 -28.57
N LYS A 170 24.01 -10.34 -27.78
CA LYS A 170 23.91 -10.28 -26.33
C LYS A 170 22.68 -9.49 -25.88
N ASP A 171 22.44 -8.33 -26.48
CA ASP A 171 21.29 -7.49 -26.15
C ASP A 171 19.98 -8.14 -26.59
N ALA A 172 19.98 -8.85 -27.73
CA ALA A 172 18.82 -9.58 -28.23
C ALA A 172 18.42 -10.70 -27.26
N LYS A 173 19.38 -11.53 -26.86
CA LYS A 173 19.15 -12.63 -25.91
C LYS A 173 18.67 -12.10 -24.56
N ARG A 174 19.26 -11.02 -24.04
CA ARG A 174 18.81 -10.37 -22.80
C ARG A 174 17.37 -9.85 -22.91
N LYS A 175 17.00 -9.21 -24.02
CA LYS A 175 15.62 -8.75 -24.25
C LYS A 175 14.64 -9.92 -24.30
N LEU A 176 15.00 -11.01 -24.98
CA LEU A 176 14.19 -12.22 -25.06
C LEU A 176 13.98 -12.85 -23.67
N GLU A 177 15.05 -12.94 -22.88
CA GLU A 177 15.01 -13.46 -21.52
C GLU A 177 14.10 -12.61 -20.62
N ASN A 178 14.28 -11.30 -20.59
CA ASN A 178 13.41 -10.38 -19.84
C ASN A 178 11.95 -10.48 -20.27
N THR A 179 11.70 -10.59 -21.58
CA THR A 179 10.34 -10.76 -22.12
C THR A 179 9.72 -12.08 -21.63
N ALA A 180 10.45 -13.18 -21.71
CA ALA A 180 10.00 -14.49 -21.24
C ALA A 180 9.72 -14.47 -19.73
N ARG A 181 10.61 -13.84 -18.95
CA ARG A 181 10.46 -13.63 -17.52
C ARG A 181 9.19 -12.85 -17.19
N TYR A 182 8.94 -11.74 -17.88
CA TYR A 182 7.72 -10.95 -17.73
C TYR A 182 6.46 -11.75 -18.03
N LEU A 183 6.43 -12.52 -19.11
CA LEU A 183 5.26 -13.34 -19.45
C LEU A 183 4.98 -14.42 -18.38
N LYS A 184 6.04 -15.06 -17.86
CA LYS A 184 5.93 -16.04 -16.78
C LYS A 184 5.44 -15.39 -15.49
N TRP A 185 6.03 -14.24 -15.11
CA TRP A 185 5.57 -13.43 -13.99
C TRP A 185 4.09 -13.08 -14.10
N LYS A 186 3.67 -12.55 -15.26
CA LYS A 186 2.29 -12.10 -15.51
C LYS A 186 1.28 -13.24 -15.30
N LYS A 187 1.58 -14.43 -15.83
CA LYS A 187 0.73 -15.61 -15.65
C LYS A 187 0.61 -15.99 -14.17
N ILE A 188 1.71 -15.95 -13.42
CA ILE A 188 1.69 -16.26 -11.98
C ILE A 188 0.91 -15.17 -11.22
N TYR A 189 1.11 -13.91 -11.57
CA TYR A 189 0.42 -12.77 -10.99
C TYR A 189 -1.10 -12.87 -11.17
N GLU A 190 -1.58 -13.21 -12.36
CA GLU A 190 -3.01 -13.40 -12.66
C GLU A 190 -3.63 -14.50 -11.78
N ILE A 191 -2.99 -15.67 -11.68
CA ILE A 191 -3.42 -16.77 -10.81
C ILE A 191 -3.55 -16.32 -9.35
N ARG A 192 -2.60 -15.51 -8.89
CA ARG A 192 -2.54 -15.04 -7.50
C ARG A 192 -3.58 -13.98 -7.24
N ASN A 193 -3.83 -13.12 -8.21
CA ASN A 193 -4.91 -12.15 -8.14
C ASN A 193 -6.29 -12.84 -8.09
N ASP A 194 -6.49 -13.91 -8.84
CA ASP A 194 -7.71 -14.71 -8.76
C ASP A 194 -7.89 -15.38 -7.40
N LYS A 195 -6.80 -15.87 -6.79
CA LYS A 195 -6.80 -16.43 -5.43
C LYS A 195 -7.30 -15.45 -4.36
N LYS A 196 -7.25 -14.13 -4.59
CA LYS A 196 -7.84 -13.15 -3.65
C LYS A 196 -9.34 -13.38 -3.44
N LYS A 197 -10.07 -13.80 -4.49
CA LYS A 197 -11.51 -14.12 -4.38
C LYS A 197 -11.75 -15.30 -3.45
N GLU A 198 -10.89 -16.31 -3.53
CA GLU A 198 -10.91 -17.47 -2.63
C GLU A 198 -10.63 -17.07 -1.18
N VAL A 199 -9.64 -16.20 -0.95
CA VAL A 199 -9.33 -15.66 0.38
C VAL A 199 -10.55 -14.95 0.98
N VAL A 200 -11.22 -14.09 0.20
CA VAL A 200 -12.43 -13.39 0.65
C VAL A 200 -13.56 -14.38 0.94
N GLY A 201 -13.76 -15.39 0.09
CA GLY A 201 -14.77 -16.43 0.28
C GLY A 201 -14.55 -17.23 1.58
N ALA A 202 -13.30 -17.64 1.82
CA ALA A 202 -12.92 -18.35 3.05
C ALA A 202 -13.15 -17.48 4.29
N LEU A 203 -12.78 -16.19 4.26
CA LEU A 203 -13.02 -15.28 5.38
C LEU A 203 -14.50 -15.11 5.70
N LYS A 204 -15.36 -14.96 4.67
CA LYS A 204 -16.81 -14.87 4.87
C LYS A 204 -17.38 -16.14 5.49
N LYS A 205 -16.92 -17.32 5.02
CA LYS A 205 -17.34 -18.61 5.55
C LYS A 205 -16.91 -18.80 7.00
N ASN A 206 -15.65 -18.52 7.32
CA ASN A 206 -15.09 -18.70 8.66
C ASN A 206 -15.72 -17.77 9.71
N ASN A 207 -16.24 -16.61 9.27
CA ASN A 207 -16.93 -15.67 10.14
C ASN A 207 -18.47 -15.76 10.02
N SER A 208 -18.99 -16.80 9.36
CA SER A 208 -20.43 -17.04 9.19
C SER A 208 -21.21 -15.81 8.73
N VAL A 209 -20.67 -15.05 7.78
CA VAL A 209 -21.27 -13.79 7.32
C VAL A 209 -22.64 -14.08 6.68
N GLN A 210 -23.70 -13.54 7.29
CA GLN A 210 -25.08 -13.63 6.78
C GLN A 210 -25.52 -12.29 6.17
N ILE A 211 -26.04 -12.34 4.94
CA ILE A 211 -26.57 -11.16 4.26
C ILE A 211 -28.09 -11.13 4.46
N LYS A 212 -28.59 -10.09 5.14
CA LYS A 212 -30.03 -9.85 5.27
C LYS A 212 -30.56 -9.13 4.03
N TYR A 213 -31.03 -9.88 3.03
CA TYR A 213 -31.44 -9.34 1.73
C TYR A 213 -32.50 -8.22 1.82
N ASN A 214 -33.47 -8.31 2.74
CA ASN A 214 -34.49 -7.27 2.91
C ASN A 214 -33.98 -5.95 3.51
N ALA A 215 -32.74 -5.92 4.02
CA ALA A 215 -32.12 -4.70 4.54
C ALA A 215 -31.59 -3.79 3.42
N ILE A 216 -31.25 -4.34 2.25
CA ILE A 216 -30.73 -3.57 1.11
C ILE A 216 -31.78 -2.59 0.60
N ASN A 217 -33.04 -3.03 0.52
CA ASN A 217 -34.15 -2.19 0.07
C ASN A 217 -34.40 -0.97 0.99
N LYS A 218 -34.03 -1.07 2.28
CA LYS A 218 -34.16 0.04 3.24
C LYS A 218 -33.06 1.09 3.05
N VAL A 219 -31.84 0.66 2.75
CA VAL A 219 -30.69 1.56 2.50
C VAL A 219 -30.89 2.43 1.25
N ILE A 220 -31.69 1.99 0.28
CA ILE A 220 -31.98 2.74 -0.95
C ILE A 220 -33.09 3.79 -0.73
N GLN A 221 -33.90 3.62 0.33
CA GLN A 221 -35.07 4.47 0.61
C GLN A 221 -34.76 5.64 1.57
N ASP A 222 -33.69 5.52 2.37
CA ASP A 222 -33.16 6.57 3.25
C ASP A 222 -32.16 7.46 2.49
#